data_AF-A0A094Q301-F1
#
_entry.id   AF-A0A094Q301-F1
#
_cell.length_a   1.000
_cell.length_b   1.000
_cell.length_c   1.000
_cell.angle_alpha   90.00
_cell.angle_beta   90.00
_cell.angle_gamma   90.00
#
_symmetry.space_group_name_H-M   'P 1'
#
loop_
_entity.id
_entity.type
_entity.pdbx_description
1 polymer ?
#
loop_
_entity_poly.entity_id
_entity_poly.type
_entity_poly.pdbx_seq_one_letter_code
_entity_poly.pdbx_strand_id
1 'polypeptide(L)'
;MAFLFIPILLLIAIHDLRTHRIPNWMNLILFCISSIYVVSNLKVNPFAILQGATGAAVVLSILIMIGVFSRGGLGGGDIKMATSLAFASASRSWTVLFEAWINVGLIAGLMGVWIMISGKPRNQAIAFGPALGLGYLWVLV
;
A
#
# COMPACT_ATOMS: atom_id res chain seq x y z
N MET A 1 9.00 -14.02 8.06
CA MET A 1 7.67 -13.86 7.43
C MET A 1 7.61 -12.64 6.52
N ALA A 2 8.20 -11.51 6.90
CA ALA A 2 8.18 -10.28 6.11
C ALA A 2 8.73 -10.39 4.66
N PHE A 3 9.70 -11.27 4.42
CA PHE A 3 10.26 -11.49 3.08
C PHE A 3 9.22 -11.94 2.03
N LEU A 4 8.07 -12.48 2.44
CA LEU A 4 6.98 -12.85 1.54
C LEU A 4 6.35 -11.64 0.82
N PHE A 5 6.49 -10.43 1.37
CA PHE A 5 5.99 -9.21 0.73
C PHE A 5 6.82 -8.82 -0.50
N ILE A 6 8.13 -9.08 -0.51
CA ILE A 6 9.03 -8.65 -1.59
C ILE A 6 8.56 -9.13 -2.98
N PRO A 7 8.36 -10.44 -3.24
CA PRO A 7 8.01 -10.90 -4.58
C PRO A 7 6.65 -10.38 -5.05
N ILE A 8 5.64 -10.35 -4.17
CA ILE A 8 4.29 -9.90 -4.54
C ILE A 8 4.26 -8.39 -4.79
N LEU A 9 4.95 -7.59 -3.98
CA LEU A 9 5.03 -6.14 -4.15
C LEU A 9 5.77 -5.77 -5.43
N LEU A 10 6.84 -6.51 -5.76
CA LEU A 10 7.57 -6.34 -7.00
C LEU A 10 6.71 -6.73 -8.22
N LEU A 11 5.96 -7.83 -8.15
CA LEU A 11 5.01 -8.22 -9.19
C LEU A 11 3.90 -7.16 -9.40
N ILE A 12 3.32 -6.64 -8.31
CA ILE A 12 2.32 -5.58 -8.37
C ILE A 12 2.93 -4.31 -9.00
N ALA A 13 4.12 -3.89 -8.56
CA ALA A 13 4.78 -2.71 -9.09
C ALA A 13 5.07 -2.81 -10.60
N ILE A 14 5.56 -3.96 -11.08
CA ILE A 14 5.79 -4.19 -12.52
C ILE A 14 4.45 -4.16 -13.28
N HIS A 15 3.41 -4.82 -12.75
CA HIS A 15 2.13 -4.87 -13.43
C HIS A 15 1.45 -3.50 -13.48
N ASP A 16 1.54 -2.72 -12.40
CA ASP A 16 1.02 -1.37 -12.31
C ASP A 16 1.76 -0.41 -13.25
N LEU A 17 3.10 -0.48 -13.33
CA LEU A 17 3.89 0.31 -14.28
C LEU A 17 3.56 0.01 -15.76
N ARG A 18 3.12 -1.22 -16.07
CA ARG A 18 2.78 -1.63 -17.44
C ARG A 18 1.34 -1.35 -17.82
N THR A 19 0.41 -1.53 -16.87
CA THR A 19 -1.02 -1.59 -17.17
C THR A 19 -1.83 -0.52 -16.44
N HIS A 20 -1.23 0.22 -15.51
CA HIS A 20 -1.90 1.16 -14.61
C HIS A 20 -3.12 0.54 -13.89
N ARG A 21 -3.05 -0.77 -13.64
CA ARG A 21 -4.10 -1.55 -13.01
C ARG A 21 -3.46 -2.58 -12.09
N ILE A 22 -4.09 -2.82 -10.95
CA ILE A 22 -3.72 -3.90 -10.03
C ILE A 22 -4.86 -4.93 -10.04
N PRO A 23 -4.64 -6.14 -10.58
CA PRO A 23 -5.68 -7.15 -10.67
C PRO A 23 -6.07 -7.69 -9.29
N ASN A 24 -7.34 -8.04 -9.14
CA ASN A 24 -7.90 -8.45 -7.85
C ASN A 24 -7.19 -9.68 -7.25
N TRP A 25 -6.69 -10.61 -8.08
CA TRP A 25 -6.00 -11.79 -7.59
C TRP A 25 -4.65 -11.46 -6.92
N MET A 26 -3.93 -10.43 -7.40
CA MET A 26 -2.69 -9.98 -6.74
C MET A 26 -2.99 -9.34 -5.39
N ASN A 27 -4.05 -8.53 -5.33
CA ASN A 27 -4.54 -7.96 -4.06
C ASN A 27 -5.02 -9.03 -3.08
N LEU A 28 -5.63 -10.10 -3.57
CA LEU A 28 -6.05 -11.24 -2.74
C LEU A 28 -4.84 -11.97 -2.15
N ILE A 29 -3.81 -12.24 -2.96
CA ILE A 29 -2.56 -12.86 -2.47
C ILE A 29 -1.90 -11.96 -1.43
N LEU A 30 -1.83 -10.64 -1.69
CA LEU A 30 -1.27 -9.68 -0.74
C LEU A 30 -2.05 -9.68 0.57
N PHE A 31 -3.38 -9.71 0.53
CA PHE A 31 -4.22 -9.80 1.72
C PHE A 31 -4.00 -11.10 2.51
N CYS A 32 -3.82 -12.24 1.82
CA CYS A 32 -3.47 -13.50 2.47
C CYS A 32 -2.11 -13.43 3.18
N ILE A 33 -1.10 -12.85 2.52
CA ILE A 33 0.23 -12.65 3.11
C ILE A 33 0.14 -11.72 4.33
N SER A 34 -0.59 -10.61 4.22
CA SER A 34 -0.85 -9.71 5.34
C SER A 34 -1.54 -10.42 6.51
N SER A 35 -2.53 -11.27 6.23
CA SER A 35 -3.25 -12.03 7.27
C SER A 35 -2.33 -13.00 8.00
N ILE A 36 -1.49 -13.74 7.28
CA ILE A 36 -0.48 -14.62 7.87
C ILE A 36 0.50 -13.81 8.75
N TYR A 37 0.91 -12.63 8.27
CA TYR A 37 1.79 -11.74 9.02
C TYR A 37 1.14 -11.26 10.34
N VAL A 38 -0.12 -10.80 10.28
CA VAL A 38 -0.87 -10.38 11.48
C VAL A 38 -1.00 -11.51 12.49
N VAL A 39 -1.33 -12.73 12.04
CA VAL A 39 -1.42 -13.90 12.93
C VAL A 39 -0.06 -14.20 13.58
N SER A 40 1.04 -14.02 12.86
CA SER A 40 2.38 -14.21 13.42
C SER A 40 2.72 -13.20 14.54
N ASN A 41 2.17 -11.98 14.48
CA ASN A 41 2.36 -10.94 15.49
C ASN A 41 1.57 -11.17 16.78
N LEU A 42 0.57 -12.06 16.79
CA LEU A 42 -0.20 -12.39 18.00
C LEU A 42 0.65 -12.93 19.14
N LYS A 43 1.80 -13.54 18.83
CA LYS A 43 2.75 -14.03 19.85
C LYS A 43 3.40 -12.90 20.65
N VAL A 44 3.47 -11.70 20.08
CA VAL A 44 4.11 -10.52 20.66
C VAL A 44 3.06 -9.52 21.16
N ASN A 45 1.99 -9.34 20.38
CA ASN A 45 0.91 -8.42 20.67
C ASN A 45 -0.44 -9.13 20.54
N PRO A 46 -1.12 -9.46 21.66
CA PRO A 46 -2.44 -10.10 21.63
C PRO A 46 -3.51 -9.31 20.87
N PHE A 47 -3.34 -7.99 20.76
CA PHE A 47 -4.25 -7.08 20.07
C PHE A 47 -3.89 -6.88 18.60
N ALA A 48 -2.90 -7.61 18.04
CA ALA A 48 -2.42 -7.41 16.68
C ALA A 48 -3.52 -7.47 15.61
N ILE A 49 -4.51 -8.37 15.76
CA ILE A 49 -5.66 -8.44 14.84
C ILE A 49 -6.52 -7.17 14.92
N LEU A 50 -6.91 -6.77 16.14
CA LEU A 50 -7.76 -5.60 16.33
C LEU A 50 -7.03 -4.35 15.86
N GLN A 51 -5.77 -4.19 16.24
CA GLN A 51 -4.93 -3.06 15.83
C GLN A 51 -4.74 -3.02 14.31
N GLY A 52 -4.41 -4.15 13.70
CA GLY A 52 -4.35 -4.31 12.25
C GLY A 52 -5.66 -3.89 11.58
N ALA A 53 -6.78 -4.43 12.04
CA ALA A 53 -8.11 -4.15 11.48
C ALA A 53 -8.48 -2.67 11.62
N THR A 54 -8.18 -2.03 12.75
CA THR A 54 -8.39 -0.60 12.95
C THR A 54 -7.52 0.23 12.00
N GLY A 55 -6.23 -0.09 11.84
CA GLY A 55 -5.35 0.61 10.90
C GLY A 55 -5.82 0.46 9.45
N ALA A 56 -6.24 -0.75 9.06
CA ALA A 56 -6.84 -1.00 7.75
C ALA A 56 -8.12 -0.21 7.53
N ALA A 57 -9.01 -0.15 8.52
CA ALA A 57 -10.25 0.61 8.45
C ALA A 57 -10.01 2.11 8.31
N VAL A 58 -9.05 2.68 9.06
CA VAL A 58 -8.67 4.10 8.95
C VAL A 58 -8.15 4.40 7.54
N VAL A 59 -7.20 3.61 7.05
CA VAL A 59 -6.62 3.79 5.72
C VAL A 59 -7.66 3.64 4.62
N LEU A 60 -8.48 2.60 4.68
CA LEU A 60 -9.56 2.35 3.73
C LEU A 60 -10.53 3.54 3.69
N SER A 61 -10.94 4.04 4.85
CA SER A 61 -11.88 5.17 4.96
C SER A 61 -11.32 6.43 4.33
N ILE A 62 -10.06 6.78 4.63
CA ILE A 62 -9.38 7.95 4.07
C ILE A 62 -9.24 7.82 2.55
N LEU A 63 -8.79 6.67 2.05
CA LEU A 63 -8.56 6.49 0.62
C LEU A 63 -9.85 6.40 -0.20
N ILE A 64 -10.91 5.80 0.35
CA ILE A 64 -12.24 5.86 -0.29
C ILE A 64 -12.73 7.30 -0.36
N MET A 65 -12.58 8.07 0.73
CA MET A 65 -12.97 9.48 0.77
C MET A 65 -12.22 10.26 -0.33
N ILE A 66 -10.89 10.09 -0.43
CA ILE A 66 -10.09 10.68 -1.51
C ILE A 66 -10.55 10.21 -2.89
N GLY A 67 -10.80 8.92 -3.09
CA GLY A 67 -11.26 8.36 -4.36
C GLY A 67 -12.58 8.96 -4.84
N VAL A 68 -13.52 9.15 -3.91
CA VAL A 68 -14.83 9.77 -4.18
C VAL A 68 -14.68 11.27 -4.51
N PHE A 69 -13.93 12.03 -3.71
CA PHE A 69 -13.77 13.47 -3.93
C PHE A 69 -12.88 13.83 -5.12
N SER A 70 -11.91 12.97 -5.46
CA SER A 70 -11.02 13.17 -6.61
C SER A 70 -11.64 12.80 -7.96
N ARG A 71 -12.92 12.42 -8.01
CA ARG A 71 -13.63 11.94 -9.22
C ARG A 71 -12.92 10.75 -9.88
N GLY A 72 -12.40 9.82 -9.07
CA GLY A 72 -11.69 8.64 -9.55
C GLY A 72 -10.18 8.84 -9.77
N GLY A 73 -9.57 9.81 -9.10
CA GLY A 73 -8.12 10.04 -9.15
C GLY A 73 -7.28 8.92 -8.51
N LEU A 74 -7.90 8.06 -7.68
CA LEU A 74 -7.26 6.90 -7.06
C LEU A 74 -7.93 5.60 -7.53
N GLY A 75 -7.12 4.63 -7.97
CA GLY A 75 -7.62 3.35 -8.45
C GLY A 75 -8.12 2.46 -7.30
N GLY A 76 -9.23 1.75 -7.52
CA GLY A 76 -9.72 0.78 -6.54
C GLY A 76 -8.72 -0.34 -6.23
N GLY A 77 -7.79 -0.62 -7.15
CA GLY A 77 -6.66 -1.51 -6.92
C GLY A 77 -5.70 -0.98 -5.86
N ASP A 78 -5.37 0.30 -5.91
CA ASP A 78 -4.46 0.99 -4.97
C ASP A 78 -5.08 1.03 -3.56
N ILE A 79 -6.38 1.32 -3.48
CA ILE A 79 -7.12 1.32 -2.21
C ILE A 79 -7.03 -0.06 -1.53
N LYS A 80 -7.25 -1.14 -2.29
CA LYS A 80 -7.17 -2.52 -1.76
C LYS A 80 -5.75 -2.89 -1.34
N MET A 81 -4.75 -2.50 -2.13
CA MET A 81 -3.35 -2.75 -1.84
C MET A 81 -2.94 -2.03 -0.54
N ALA A 82 -3.19 -0.72 -0.46
CA ALA A 82 -2.88 0.10 0.71
C ALA A 82 -3.60 -0.39 1.97
N THR A 83 -4.86 -0.80 1.85
CA THR A 83 -5.62 -1.38 2.97
C THR A 83 -5.00 -2.68 3.48
N SER A 84 -4.57 -3.57 2.57
CA SER A 84 -3.93 -4.83 2.93
C SER A 84 -2.56 -4.62 3.61
N LEU A 85 -1.82 -3.61 3.16
CA LEU A 85 -0.53 -3.24 3.76
C LEU A 85 -0.70 -2.52 5.11
N ALA A 86 -1.74 -1.70 5.25
CA ALA A 86 -2.13 -1.09 6.50
C ALA A 86 -2.52 -2.14 7.55
N PHE A 87 -3.24 -3.20 7.15
CA PHE A 87 -3.55 -4.33 8.02
C PHE A 87 -2.29 -4.98 8.60
N ALA A 88 -1.29 -5.25 7.75
CA ALA A 88 -0.02 -5.83 8.19
C ALA A 88 0.79 -4.89 9.09
N SER A 89 1.02 -3.65 8.65
CA SER A 89 1.86 -2.68 9.36
C SER A 89 1.26 -2.25 10.71
N ALA A 90 -0.04 -1.94 10.76
CA ALA A 90 -0.70 -1.55 12.00
C ALA A 90 -0.74 -2.68 13.04
N SER A 91 -0.77 -3.94 12.60
CA SER A 91 -0.70 -5.09 13.52
C SER A 91 0.61 -5.15 14.31
N ARG A 92 1.68 -4.52 13.79
CA ARG A 92 2.97 -4.39 14.47
C ARG A 92 2.96 -3.19 15.40
N SER A 93 2.65 -2.00 14.88
CA SER A 93 2.43 -0.78 15.66
C SER A 93 1.83 0.34 14.81
N TRP A 94 1.25 1.35 15.47
CA TRP A 94 0.81 2.58 14.79
C TRP A 94 1.97 3.40 14.22
N THR A 95 3.14 3.38 14.87
CA THR A 95 4.34 4.06 14.38
C THR A 95 4.80 3.48 13.04
N VAL A 96 4.79 2.16 12.90
CA VAL A 96 5.14 1.45 11.66
C VAL A 96 4.18 1.82 10.52
N LEU A 97 2.87 1.91 10.80
CA LEU A 97 1.92 2.39 9.81
C LEU A 97 2.21 3.84 9.38
N PHE A 98 2.48 4.73 10.34
CA PHE A 98 2.74 6.14 10.08
C PHE A 98 4.03 6.36 9.28
N GLU A 99 5.11 5.67 9.65
CA GLU A 99 6.38 5.67 8.91
C GLU A 99 6.20 5.18 7.47
N ALA A 100 5.42 4.11 7.26
CA ALA A 100 5.13 3.62 5.92
C ALA A 100 4.43 4.69 5.07
N TRP A 101 3.45 5.41 5.61
CA TRP A 101 2.75 6.48 4.88
C TRP A 101 3.64 7.68 4.57
N ILE A 102 4.55 8.06 5.47
CA ILE A 102 5.58 9.07 5.18
C ILE A 102 6.43 8.62 3.98
N ASN A 103 6.91 7.37 4.00
CA ASN A 103 7.71 6.83 2.90
C ASN A 103 6.95 6.80 1.58
N VAL A 104 5.68 6.36 1.60
CA VAL A 104 4.80 6.40 0.41
C VAL A 104 4.68 7.82 -0.13
N GLY A 105 4.45 8.81 0.75
CA GLY A 105 4.33 10.21 0.35
C GLY A 105 5.62 10.76 -0.26
N LEU A 106 6.78 10.45 0.32
CA LEU A 106 8.08 10.85 -0.21
C LEU A 106 8.34 10.24 -1.59
N ILE A 107 8.11 8.93 -1.75
CA ILE A 107 8.34 8.23 -3.01
C ILE A 107 7.37 8.72 -4.10
N ALA A 108 6.07 8.85 -3.77
CA ALA A 108 5.08 9.39 -4.69
C ALA A 108 5.39 10.84 -5.08
N GLY A 109 5.86 11.66 -4.14
CA GLY A 109 6.31 13.03 -4.40
C GLY A 109 7.50 13.08 -5.36
N LEU A 110 8.52 12.25 -5.14
CA LEU A 110 9.67 12.12 -6.04
C LEU A 110 9.26 11.65 -7.45
N MET A 111 8.35 10.67 -7.53
CA MET A 111 7.78 10.23 -8.81
C MET A 111 7.04 11.36 -9.52
N GLY A 112 6.27 12.17 -8.79
CA GLY A 112 5.58 13.35 -9.32
C GLY A 112 6.55 14.39 -9.87
N VAL A 113 7.61 14.74 -9.11
CA VAL A 113 8.66 15.67 -9.55
C VAL A 113 9.36 15.14 -10.80
N TRP A 114 9.71 13.86 -10.84
CA TRP A 114 10.35 13.25 -12.01
C TRP A 114 9.46 13.34 -13.26
N ILE A 115 8.15 13.11 -13.14
CA ILE A 115 7.19 13.24 -14.25
C ILE A 115 7.13 14.70 -14.75
N MET A 116 7.12 15.67 -13.83
CA MET A 116 7.12 17.10 -14.18
C MET A 116 8.38 17.51 -14.95
N ILE A 117 9.56 17.04 -14.52
CA ILE A 117 10.84 17.37 -15.18
C ILE A 117 10.99 16.62 -16.51
N SER A 118 10.41 15.42 -16.63
CA SER A 118 10.48 14.60 -17.85
C SER A 118 9.63 15.13 -19.01
N GLY A 119 8.92 16.26 -18.85
CA GLY A 119 8.08 16.85 -19.88
C GLY A 119 6.86 16.00 -20.27
N LYS A 120 6.52 14.99 -19.45
CA LYS A 120 5.38 14.11 -19.69
C LYS A 120 4.07 14.88 -19.50
N PRO A 121 3.00 14.55 -20.26
CA PRO A 121 1.73 15.25 -20.15
C PRO A 121 1.18 15.14 -18.72
N ARG A 122 0.72 16.28 -18.18
CA ARG A 122 0.19 16.40 -16.81
C ARG A 122 -1.00 15.48 -16.50
N ASN A 123 -1.65 14.95 -17.53
CA ASN A 123 -2.81 14.06 -17.40
C ASN A 123 -2.45 12.57 -17.46
N GLN A 124 -1.15 12.22 -17.42
CA GLN A 124 -0.74 10.83 -17.36
C GLN A 124 -1.01 10.28 -15.95
N ALA A 125 -1.79 9.20 -15.88
CA ALA A 125 -2.04 8.49 -14.65
C ALA A 125 -0.71 8.01 -14.04
N ILE A 126 -0.47 8.33 -12.77
CA ILE A 126 0.71 7.86 -12.03
C ILE A 126 0.41 6.46 -11.52
N ALA A 127 1.28 5.50 -11.85
CA ALA A 127 1.27 4.17 -11.25
C ALA A 127 1.61 4.32 -9.75
N PHE A 128 0.62 4.13 -8.86
CA PHE A 128 0.76 4.36 -7.43
C PHE A 128 1.27 3.12 -6.68
N GLY A 129 1.12 1.93 -7.29
CA GLY A 129 1.56 0.65 -6.77
C GLY A 129 3.04 0.58 -6.39
N PRO A 130 3.99 1.10 -7.21
CA PRO A 130 5.40 1.17 -6.84
C PRO A 130 5.67 2.01 -5.57
N ALA A 131 5.02 3.16 -5.43
CA ALA A 131 5.18 4.02 -4.25
C ALA A 131 4.64 3.34 -2.99
N LEU A 132 3.45 2.72 -3.08
CA LEU A 132 2.89 1.89 -2.01
C LEU A 132 3.81 0.71 -1.66
N GLY A 133 4.27 -0.03 -2.66
CA GLY A 133 5.11 -1.20 -2.45
C GLY A 133 6.42 -0.85 -1.74
N LEU A 134 7.15 0.13 -2.24
CA LEU A 134 8.43 0.55 -1.65
C LEU A 134 8.26 1.16 -0.25
N GLY A 135 7.24 2.01 -0.05
CA GLY A 135 7.03 2.68 1.23
C GLY A 135 6.74 1.72 2.38
N TYR A 136 5.99 0.65 2.10
CA TYR A 136 5.68 -0.39 3.08
C TYR A 136 6.75 -1.48 3.20
N LEU A 137 7.45 -1.82 2.12
CA LEU A 137 8.49 -2.87 2.13
C LEU A 137 9.59 -2.53 3.13
N TRP A 138 10.01 -1.26 3.20
CA TRP A 138 11.03 -0.80 4.13
C TRP A 138 10.69 -1.05 5.61
N VAL A 139 9.41 -0.94 5.98
CA VAL A 139 8.98 -1.02 7.39
C VAL A 139 8.52 -2.43 7.78
N LEU A 140 8.11 -3.23 6.80
CA LEU A 140 7.64 -4.60 7.04
C LEU A 140 8.78 -5.61 7.13
N VAL A 141 9.86 -5.44 6.36
CA VAL A 141 11.06 -6.30 6.33
C VAL A 141 11.97 -6.00 7.50
#